data_AF-A0A9C7Z7N5-F1
#
_entry.id   AF-A0A9C7Z7N5-F1
#
_cell.length_a   1.000
_cell.length_b   1.000
_cell.length_c   1.000
_cell.angle_alpha   90.00
_cell.angle_beta   90.00
_cell.angle_gamma   90.00
#
_symmetry.space_group_name_H-M   'P 1'
#
loop_
_entity.id
_entity.type
_entity.pdbx_description
1 polymer ?
#
loop_
_entity_poly.entity_id
_entity_poly.type
_entity_poly.pdbx_seq_one_letter_code
_entity_poly.pdbx_strand_id
1 'polypeptide(L)' 'MLEEYDFSGGVRGKYAKRYEEGTNVVVIDPDVTEYFPDHDSVNEALRSLAAIIRRRTRAEQEHGEGRS' A
#
# COMPACT_ATOMS: atom_id res chain seq x y z
N MET A 1 21.62 -11.65 23.43
CA MET A 1 21.16 -10.27 23.15
C MET A 1 22.43 -9.45 23.05
N LEU A 2 22.66 -8.74 21.93
CA LEU A 2 23.86 -7.93 21.75
C LEU A 2 23.90 -6.81 22.81
N GLU A 3 25.08 -6.50 23.35
CA GLU A 3 25.26 -5.52 24.44
C GLU A 3 24.80 -4.09 24.06
N GLU A 4 24.67 -3.83 22.76
CA GLU A 4 24.31 -2.53 22.18
C GLU A 4 22.81 -2.18 22.30
N TYR A 5 21.96 -3.13 22.72
CA TYR A 5 20.52 -2.91 22.76
C TYR A 5 20.01 -2.73 24.20
N ASP A 6 19.94 -1.48 24.64
CA ASP A 6 19.21 -1.11 25.86
C ASP A 6 17.70 -1.02 25.60
N PHE A 7 16.98 -2.09 25.95
CA PHE A 7 15.52 -2.16 25.86
C PHE A 7 14.80 -1.71 27.15
N SER A 8 15.51 -1.13 28.13
CA SER A 8 14.92 -0.70 29.41
C SER A 8 13.80 0.33 29.27
N GLY A 9 13.84 1.14 28.19
CA GLY A 9 12.79 2.10 27.82
C GLY A 9 11.67 1.54 26.93
N GLY A 10 11.66 0.24 26.64
CA GLY A 10 10.72 -0.39 25.73
C GLY A 10 9.29 -0.42 26.29
N VAL A 11 8.37 0.31 25.65
CA VAL A 11 6.94 0.28 26.00
C VAL A 11 6.23 -0.82 25.20
N ARG A 12 5.73 -1.85 25.90
CA ARG A 12 4.94 -2.92 25.28
C ARG A 12 3.71 -2.33 24.60
N GLY A 13 3.54 -2.63 23.31
CA GLY A 13 2.37 -2.19 22.55
C GLY A 13 2.33 -0.70 22.23
N LYS A 14 3.45 0.03 22.26
CA LYS A 14 3.54 1.47 21.92
C LYS A 14 2.80 1.86 20.63
N TYR A 15 2.71 0.93 19.68
CA TYR A 15 2.03 1.12 18.41
C TYR A 15 0.82 0.21 18.21
N ALA A 16 0.54 -0.73 19.14
CA ALA A 16 -0.52 -1.73 19.00
C ALA A 16 -1.90 -1.09 18.75
N LYS A 17 -2.20 0.01 19.45
CA LYS A 17 -3.45 0.76 19.28
C LYS A 17 -3.63 1.36 17.87
N ARG A 18 -2.54 1.81 17.22
CA ARG A 18 -2.57 2.31 15.84
C ARG A 18 -2.79 1.20 14.80
N TYR A 19 -2.44 -0.04 15.16
CA TYR A 19 -2.75 -1.21 14.34
C TYR A 19 -4.22 -1.64 14.50
N GLU A 20 -4.80 -1.50 15.68
CA GLU A 20 -6.22 -1.79 15.96
C GLU A 20 -7.19 -0.87 15.20
N GLU A 21 -6.76 0.36 14.86
CA GLU A 21 -7.51 1.30 14.03
C GLU A 21 -7.63 0.88 12.54
N GLY A 22 -7.10 -0.29 12.18
CA GLY A 22 -7.30 -0.89 10.86
C GLY A 22 -6.35 -0.33 9.81
N THR A 23 -5.05 -0.31 10.11
CA THR A 23 -4.02 -0.05 9.09
C THR A 23 -3.53 -1.38 8.52
N ASN A 24 -3.73 -1.60 7.22
CA ASN A 24 -3.13 -2.73 6.53
C ASN A 24 -1.64 -2.46 6.31
N VAL A 25 -0.77 -3.14 7.05
CA VAL A 25 0.69 -3.00 6.88
C VAL A 25 1.16 -4.03 5.88
N VAL A 26 1.72 -3.52 4.78
CA VAL A 26 2.24 -4.33 3.68
C VAL A 26 3.74 -4.10 3.60
N VAL A 27 4.51 -5.19 3.63
CA VAL A 27 5.95 -5.15 3.36
C VAL A 27 6.13 -5.11 1.85
N ILE A 28 6.94 -4.18 1.38
CA ILE A 28 7.28 -4.01 -0.03
C ILE A 28 8.62 -4.70 -0.27
N ASP A 29 8.73 -5.43 -1.37
CA ASP A 29 9.97 -6.11 -1.74
C ASP A 29 11.11 -5.10 -2.01
N PRO A 30 12.37 -5.44 -1.70
CA PRO A 30 13.48 -4.49 -1.78
C PRO A 30 13.69 -3.84 -3.15
N ASP A 31 13.48 -4.59 -4.23
CA ASP A 31 13.56 -4.11 -5.61
C ASP A 31 12.47 -3.09 -5.93
N VAL A 32 11.27 -3.25 -5.36
CA VAL A 32 10.17 -2.30 -5.52
C VAL A 32 10.42 -1.02 -4.71
N THR A 33 11.08 -1.11 -3.54
CA THR A 33 11.43 0.08 -2.74
C THR A 33 12.44 1.00 -3.41
N GLU A 34 13.23 0.50 -4.39
CA GLU A 34 14.12 1.34 -5.20
C GLU A 34 13.33 2.39 -5.99
N TYR A 35 12.12 2.05 -6.43
CA TYR A 35 11.25 2.92 -7.22
C TYR A 35 10.24 3.71 -6.38
N PHE A 36 9.88 3.18 -5.21
CA PHE A 36 8.89 3.76 -4.31
C PHE A 36 9.46 3.93 -2.90
N PRO A 37 10.06 5.10 -2.59
CA PRO A 37 10.77 5.32 -1.32
C PRO A 37 9.84 5.44 -0.11
N ASP A 38 8.54 5.69 -0.32
CA ASP A 38 7.57 5.90 0.75
C ASP A 38 6.15 5.41 0.39
N HIS A 39 5.28 5.36 1.39
CA HIS A 39 3.90 4.92 1.22
C HIS A 39 3.04 5.87 0.37
N ASP A 40 3.40 7.16 0.28
CA ASP A 40 2.65 8.14 -0.51
C ASP A 40 2.84 7.87 -2.01
N SER A 41 4.08 7.67 -2.44
CA SER A 41 4.44 7.34 -3.83
C SER A 41 3.81 6.02 -4.31
N VAL A 42 3.77 4.99 -3.46
CA VAL A 42 3.09 3.72 -3.75
C VAL A 42 1.59 3.95 -3.96
N ASN A 43 0.95 4.66 -3.03
CA ASN A 43 -0.48 4.89 -3.07
C ASN A 43 -0.90 5.72 -4.29
N GLU A 44 -0.11 6.72 -4.67
CA GLU A 44 -0.34 7.52 -5.86
C GLU A 44 -0.28 6.67 -7.15
N ALA A 45 0.76 5.83 -7.26
CA ALA A 45 0.92 4.94 -8.42
C ALA A 45 -0.25 3.95 -8.55
N LEU A 46 -0.65 3.31 -7.45
CA LEU A 46 -1.78 2.38 -7.44
C LEU A 46 -3.11 3.07 -7.79
N ARG A 47 -3.34 4.30 -7.31
CA ARG A 47 -4.54 5.09 -7.66
C ARG A 47 -4.57 5.45 -9.14
N SER A 48 -3.41 5.83 -9.69
CA SER A 48 -3.26 6.13 -11.12
C SER A 48 -3.54 4.90 -11.97
N LEU A 49 -3.00 3.75 -11.60
CA LEU A 49 -3.27 2.47 -12.25
C LEU A 49 -4.76 2.09 -12.18
N ALA A 50 -5.39 2.25 -11.00
CA ALA A 50 -6.81 2.01 -10.82
C ALA A 50 -7.69 2.92 -11.70
N ALA A 51 -7.29 4.17 -11.93
CA ALA A 51 -7.99 5.06 -12.86
C ALA A 51 -7.92 4.56 -14.31
N ILE A 52 -6.75 4.08 -14.75
CA ILE A 52 -6.56 3.52 -16.09
C ILE A 52 -7.41 2.26 -16.27
N ILE A 53 -7.37 1.34 -15.31
CA ILE A 53 -8.15 0.10 -15.33
C ILE A 53 -9.65 0.42 -15.44
N ARG A 54 -10.16 1.32 -14.58
CA ARG A 54 -11.57 1.74 -14.61
C ARG A 54 -12.00 2.34 -15.94
N ARG A 55 -11.12 3.12 -16.58
CA ARG A 55 -11.42 3.70 -17.90
C ARG A 55 -11.53 2.61 -18.97
N ARG A 56 -10.64 1.61 -18.95
CA ARG A 56 -10.70 0.49 -19.91
C ARG A 56 -11.96 -0.35 -19.72
N THR A 57 -12.27 -0.72 -18.48
CA THR A 57 -13.46 -1.54 -18.19
C THR A 57 -14.75 -0.85 -18.65
N ARG A 58 -14.83 0.48 -18.51
CA ARG A 58 -16.00 1.24 -18.98
C ARG A 58 -16.10 1.26 -20.51
N ALA A 59 -14.99 1.49 -21.20
CA ALA A 59 -14.96 1.50 -22.66
C ALA A 59 -15.35 0.14 -23.27
N GLU A 60 -14.97 -0.96 -22.61
CA GLU A 60 -15.36 -2.32 -23.01
C GLU A 60 -16.86 -2.59 -22.83
N GLN A 61 -17.47 -2.06 -21.76
CA GLN A 61 -18.91 -2.17 -21.51
C GLN A 61 -19.73 -1.39 -22.55
N GLU A 62 -19.33 -0.16 -22.85
CA GLU A 62 -19.99 0.69 -23.85
C GLU A 62 -19.87 0.10 -25.27
N HIS A 63 -18.77 -0.59 -25.59
CA HIS A 63 -18.59 -1.30 -26.87
C HIS A 63 -19.36 -2.62 -26.99
N GLY A 64 -19.74 -3.23 -25.87
CA GLY A 64 -20.59 -4.44 -25.84
C GLY A 64 -22.06 -4.14 -26.10
N GLU A 65 -22.55 -2.98 -25.65
CA GLU A 65 -23.95 -2.56 -25.79
C GLU A 65 -24.30 -2.03 -27.19
N GLY A 66 -23.32 -1.51 -27.95
CA GLY A 66 -23.53 -1.01 -29.32
C GLY A 66 -23.60 -2.08 -30.43
N ARG A 67 -23.63 -3.37 -30.08
CA ARG A 67 -23.63 -4.51 -31.02
C ARG A 67 -24.84 -5.44 -30.91
N SER A 68 -25.84 -5.11 -30.08
CA SER A 68 -27.13 -5.84 -30.02
C SER A 68 -28.24 -5.07 -30.72
#